data_AF-A0AAD8PV09-F1
#
_entry.id   AF-A0AAD8PV09-F1
#
_cell.length_a   1.000
_cell.length_b   1.000
_cell.length_c   1.000
_cell.angle_alpha   90.00
_cell.angle_beta   90.00
_cell.angle_gamma   90.00
#
_symmetry.space_group_name_H-M   'P 1'
#
loop_
_entity.id
_entity.type
_entity.pdbx_description
1 polymer ?
#
loop_
_entity_poly.entity_id
_entity_poly.type
_entity_poly.pdbx_seq_one_letter_code
_entity_poly.pdbx_strand_id
1 'polypeptide(L)'
;MALVLPTTCVEILDTTEAFKEDDGEYKFAGTLIVYRDSKDIYHGVSKDRGLVASELSISQLTNKIQIPATAYSPTFPPTYTQAPDPLPPNTYVKKPSFLSYDRIHQGTLPNNIADNVLAKIQTYKLLEQNLHPNITRYLSY
;
A
#
# COMPACT_ATOMS: atom_id res chain seq x y z
N MET A 1 19.21 -6.74 36.48
CA MET A 1 18.85 -7.19 35.12
C MET A 1 17.76 -6.27 34.60
N ALA A 2 18.06 -5.44 33.60
CA ALA A 2 17.05 -4.66 32.90
C ALA A 2 16.60 -5.47 31.68
N LEU A 3 15.32 -5.85 31.63
CA LEU A 3 14.70 -6.39 30.43
C LEU A 3 14.61 -5.25 29.42
N VAL A 4 15.51 -5.27 28.43
CA VAL A 4 15.36 -4.45 27.22
C VAL A 4 14.16 -5.05 26.48
N LEU A 5 13.01 -4.37 26.56
CA LEU A 5 11.85 -4.69 25.74
C LEU A 5 12.30 -4.67 24.27
N PRO A 6 11.94 -5.66 23.44
CA PRO A 6 12.32 -5.64 22.05
C PRO A 6 11.74 -4.37 21.41
N THR A 7 12.61 -3.54 20.86
CA THR A 7 12.24 -2.49 19.91
C THR A 7 11.30 -3.14 18.90
N THR A 8 10.04 -2.70 18.84
CA THR A 8 9.06 -3.17 17.87
C THR A 8 9.72 -3.20 16.50
N CYS A 9 9.91 -4.40 15.93
CA CYS A 9 10.53 -4.56 14.62
C CYS A 9 9.49 -4.15 13.57
N VAL A 10 9.67 -2.96 13.04
CA VAL A 10 8.80 -2.39 12.01
C VAL A 10 9.45 -2.59 10.66
N GLU A 11 8.65 -3.01 9.70
CA GLU A 11 9.09 -3.12 8.31
C GLU A 11 8.52 -1.95 7.52
N ILE A 12 9.39 -1.12 6.94
CA ILE A 12 8.95 -0.09 6.00
C ILE A 12 8.60 -0.78 4.68
N LEU A 13 7.37 -0.57 4.21
CA LEU A 13 6.86 -1.16 2.96
C LEU A 13 6.99 -0.20 1.78
N ASP A 14 6.79 1.10 2.00
CA ASP A 14 6.82 2.14 0.98
C ASP A 14 7.05 3.52 1.61
N THR A 15 7.71 4.43 0.90
CA THR A 15 7.91 5.82 1.34
C THR A 15 7.86 6.81 0.18
N THR A 16 7.41 8.03 0.44
CA THR A 16 7.52 9.13 -0.53
C THR A 16 7.53 10.49 0.14
N GLU A 17 8.14 11.48 -0.50
CA GLU A 17 8.04 12.88 -0.09
C GLU A 17 6.69 13.46 -0.56
N ALA A 18 5.98 14.14 0.35
CA ALA A 18 4.79 14.91 0.03
C ALA A 18 5.14 16.40 -0.03
N PHE A 19 4.53 17.09 -0.99
CA PHE A 19 4.63 18.54 -1.14
C PHE A 19 3.23 19.15 -1.12
N LYS A 20 3.14 20.39 -0.64
CA LYS A 20 1.93 21.20 -0.66
C LYS A 20 2.23 22.54 -1.31
N GLU A 21 1.29 23.05 -2.09
CA GLU A 21 1.38 24.39 -2.64
C GLU A 21 1.13 25.41 -1.53
N ASP A 22 1.98 26.43 -1.46
CA ASP A 22 1.91 27.55 -0.54
C ASP A 22 2.40 28.80 -1.28
N ASP A 23 1.45 29.67 -1.65
CA ASP A 23 1.70 30.91 -2.43
C ASP A 23 2.38 30.67 -3.79
N GLY A 24 1.90 29.68 -4.55
CA GLY A 24 2.43 29.34 -5.88
C GLY A 24 3.73 28.52 -5.87
N GLU A 25 4.28 28.23 -4.69
CA GLU A 25 5.46 27.38 -4.52
C GLU A 25 5.12 26.04 -3.85
N TYR A 26 5.75 24.94 -4.30
CA TYR A 26 5.61 23.64 -3.66
C TYR A 26 6.62 23.47 -2.53
N LYS A 27 6.12 23.43 -1.29
CA LYS A 27 6.93 23.23 -0.08
C LYS A 27 6.78 21.82 0.44
N PHE A 28 7.88 21.28 0.97
CA PHE A 28 7.88 19.96 1.61
C PHE A 28 6.86 19.94 2.75
N ALA A 29 5.96 18.96 2.72
CA ALA A 29 4.88 18.80 3.68
C ALA A 29 5.14 17.65 4.66
N GLY A 30 6.02 16.71 4.31
CA GLY A 30 6.38 15.55 5.12
C GLY A 30 6.76 14.36 4.27
N THR A 31 7.24 13.30 4.92
CA THR A 31 7.48 12.00 4.29
C THR A 31 6.32 11.07 4.65
N LEU A 32 5.59 10.60 3.64
CA LEU A 32 4.53 9.59 3.81
C LEU A 32 5.18 8.22 3.89
N ILE A 33 4.75 7.42 4.85
CA ILE A 33 5.36 6.12 5.16
C ILE A 33 4.26 5.09 5.29
N VAL A 34 4.42 3.98 4.58
CA VAL A 34 3.64 2.77 4.77
C VAL A 34 4.52 1.77 5.50
N TYR A 35 4.06 1.26 6.62
CA TYR A 35 4.83 0.33 7.43
C TYR A 35 3.97 -0.83 7.94
N ARG A 36 4.62 -1.96 8.19
CA ARG A 36 4.04 -3.12 8.85
C ARG A 36 4.52 -3.16 10.29
N ASP A 37 3.57 -3.24 11.21
CA ASP A 37 3.84 -3.58 12.61
C ASP A 37 3.12 -4.90 12.90
N SER A 38 3.90 -5.93 13.19
CA SER A 38 3.43 -7.31 13.33
C SER A 38 2.69 -7.82 12.08
N LYS A 39 1.36 -7.84 12.09
CA LYS A 39 0.52 -8.28 10.96
C LYS A 39 -0.25 -7.15 10.28
N ASP A 40 -0.27 -5.99 10.92
CA ASP A 40 -1.10 -4.87 10.49
C ASP A 40 -0.27 -3.89 9.67
N ILE A 41 -0.94 -3.30 8.67
CA ILE A 41 -0.34 -2.29 7.80
C ILE A 41 -0.85 -0.93 8.25
N TYR A 42 0.04 0.04 8.32
CA TYR A 42 -0.26 1.40 8.74
C TYR A 42 0.26 2.41 7.72
N HIS A 43 -0.46 3.51 7.62
CA HIS A 43 0.03 4.76 7.05
C HIS A 43 0.49 5.66 8.19
N GLY A 44 1.54 6.43 7.98
CA GLY A 44 1.94 7.53 8.87
C GLY A 44 2.72 8.60 8.13
N VAL A 45 2.91 9.73 8.79
CA VAL A 45 3.62 10.90 8.24
C VAL A 45 4.75 11.30 9.18
N SER A 46 5.96 11.42 8.64
CA SER A 46 7.10 12.02 9.32
C SER A 46 7.33 13.46 8.84
N LYS A 47 7.86 14.31 9.73
CA LYS A 47 8.36 15.65 9.38
C LYS A 47 9.80 15.63 8.87
N ASP A 48 10.50 14.52 9.04
CA ASP A 48 11.88 14.38 8.62
C ASP A 48 11.97 14.03 7.15
N ARG A 49 12.88 14.70 6.46
CA ARG A 49 13.18 14.48 5.04
C ARG A 49 14.26 13.41 4.90
N GLY A 50 14.10 12.50 3.94
CA GLY A 50 15.15 11.50 3.63
C GLY A 50 15.35 10.43 4.70
N LEU A 51 14.27 10.03 5.38
CA LEU A 51 14.30 9.01 6.43
C LEU A 51 14.87 7.68 5.94
N VAL A 52 15.96 7.23 6.57
CA VAL A 52 16.51 5.88 6.38
C VAL A 52 15.75 4.91 7.28
N ALA A 53 15.46 3.70 6.79
CA ALA A 53 14.64 2.73 7.51
C ALA A 53 15.16 2.39 8.92
N SER A 54 16.48 2.44 9.13
CA SER A 54 17.12 2.21 10.43
C SER A 54 16.90 3.32 11.46
N GLU A 55 16.43 4.49 11.03
CA GLU A 55 16.27 5.69 11.88
C GLU A 55 14.79 5.97 12.21
N LEU A 56 13.86 5.19 11.64
CA LEU A 56 12.44 5.40 11.85
C LEU A 56 12.01 4.99 13.26
N SER A 57 11.70 5.98 14.09
CA SER A 57 10.95 5.74 15.33
C SER A 57 9.46 5.92 15.08
N ILE A 58 8.64 4.86 15.23
CA ILE A 58 7.17 4.96 15.10
C ILE A 58 6.62 6.08 15.97
N SER A 59 7.23 6.33 17.14
CA SER A 59 6.78 7.37 18.08
C SER A 59 6.77 8.78 17.45
N GLN A 60 7.66 9.04 16.48
CA GLN A 60 7.79 10.32 15.78
C GLN A 60 6.78 10.48 14.63
N LEU A 61 6.14 9.38 14.20
CA LEU A 61 5.11 9.43 13.17
C LEU A 61 3.86 10.13 13.68
N THR A 62 3.27 10.94 12.82
CA THR A 62 1.96 11.56 12.98
C THR A 62 0.95 10.90 12.04
N ASN A 63 -0.35 11.12 12.27
CA ASN A 63 -1.42 10.56 11.44
C ASN A 63 -1.30 9.05 11.22
N LYS A 64 -1.00 8.31 12.29
CA LYS A 64 -0.90 6.84 12.25
C LYS A 64 -2.29 6.26 12.04
N ILE A 65 -2.53 5.71 10.86
CA ILE A 65 -3.82 5.17 10.46
C ILE A 65 -3.60 3.71 10.09
N GLN A 66 -4.28 2.79 10.78
CA GLN A 66 -4.30 1.39 10.37
C GLN A 66 -5.08 1.27 9.05
N ILE A 67 -4.49 0.56 8.10
CA ILE A 67 -5.11 0.26 6.80
C ILE A 67 -5.81 -1.09 6.96
N PRO A 68 -7.15 -1.13 7.02
CA PRO A 68 -7.88 -2.38 7.18
C PRO A 68 -7.70 -3.23 5.92
N ALA A 69 -7.66 -4.56 6.10
CA ALA A 69 -7.54 -5.50 4.98
C ALA A 69 -8.62 -5.28 3.91
N THR A 70 -9.84 -4.89 4.32
CA THR A 70 -10.96 -4.59 3.42
C THR A 70 -10.69 -3.43 2.45
N ALA A 71 -9.74 -2.54 2.75
CA ALA A 71 -9.37 -1.43 1.87
C ALA A 71 -8.60 -1.89 0.62
N TYR A 72 -7.99 -3.08 0.63
CA TYR A 72 -7.16 -3.58 -0.48
C TYR A 72 -7.36 -5.05 -0.84
N SER A 73 -8.02 -5.80 0.03
CA SER A 73 -8.46 -7.18 -0.16
C SER A 73 -9.99 -7.22 0.01
N PRO A 74 -10.74 -6.60 -0.93
CA PRO A 74 -12.20 -6.58 -0.85
C PRO A 74 -12.76 -8.00 -0.99
N THR A 75 -14.05 -8.16 -0.70
CA THR A 75 -14.74 -9.40 -1.05
C THR A 75 -14.74 -9.58 -2.56
N PHE A 76 -13.99 -10.57 -3.03
CA PHE A 76 -13.91 -10.88 -4.46
C PHE A 76 -15.17 -11.64 -4.91
N PRO A 77 -15.73 -11.31 -6.08
CA PRO A 77 -16.79 -12.10 -6.69
C PRO A 77 -16.39 -13.58 -6.84
N PRO A 78 -17.30 -14.55 -6.62
CA PRO A 78 -17.01 -15.98 -6.76
C PRO A 78 -16.54 -16.39 -8.16
N THR A 79 -16.81 -15.56 -9.16
CA THR A 79 -16.36 -15.77 -10.54
C THR A 79 -14.87 -15.47 -10.73
N TYR A 80 -14.19 -14.92 -9.73
CA TYR A 80 -12.78 -14.59 -9.82
C TYR A 80 -11.92 -15.79 -9.39
N THR A 81 -10.81 -15.99 -10.09
CA THR A 81 -9.87 -17.08 -9.82
C THR A 81 -8.82 -16.63 -8.80
N GLN A 82 -8.77 -17.32 -7.67
CA GLN A 82 -7.72 -17.14 -6.66
C GLN A 82 -6.40 -17.74 -7.13
N ALA A 83 -5.29 -17.12 -6.74
CA ALA A 83 -3.97 -17.63 -7.09
C ALA A 83 -3.64 -18.97 -6.44
N PRO A 84 -2.91 -19.86 -7.14
CA PRO A 84 -2.43 -21.08 -6.53
C PRO A 84 -1.44 -20.76 -5.41
N ASP A 85 -1.43 -21.61 -4.39
CA ASP A 85 -0.47 -21.57 -3.28
C ASP A 85 0.31 -22.91 -3.26
N PRO A 86 1.63 -22.92 -3.55
CA PRO A 86 2.49 -21.76 -3.79
C PRO A 86 2.32 -21.14 -5.19
N LEU A 87 2.70 -19.86 -5.31
CA LEU A 87 2.72 -19.16 -6.60
C LEU A 87 3.75 -19.80 -7.56
N PRO A 88 3.48 -19.80 -8.88
CA PRO A 88 4.45 -20.26 -9.87
C PRO A 88 5.73 -19.41 -9.84
N PRO A 89 6.89 -19.99 -10.18
CA PRO A 89 8.12 -19.23 -10.31
C PRO A 89 7.97 -18.11 -11.35
N ASN A 90 8.72 -17.02 -11.17
CA ASN A 90 8.67 -15.82 -12.03
C ASN A 90 7.30 -15.09 -12.04
N THR A 91 6.51 -15.23 -10.97
CA THR A 91 5.28 -14.46 -10.76
C THR A 91 5.59 -13.15 -10.03
N TYR A 92 4.97 -12.06 -10.48
CA TYR A 92 5.01 -10.78 -9.78
C TYR A 92 3.67 -10.48 -9.11
N VAL A 93 3.68 -10.21 -7.80
CA VAL A 93 2.49 -9.80 -7.05
C VAL A 93 2.40 -8.28 -7.04
N LYS A 94 1.43 -7.74 -7.77
CA LYS A 94 1.16 -6.30 -7.78
C LYS A 94 0.42 -5.90 -6.51
N LYS A 95 0.96 -4.92 -5.78
CA LYS A 95 0.35 -4.37 -4.57
C LYS A 95 -0.19 -2.96 -4.85
N PRO A 96 -1.37 -2.58 -4.34
CA PRO A 96 -1.80 -1.19 -4.34
C PRO A 96 -0.86 -0.35 -3.46
N SER A 97 -0.62 0.90 -3.85
CA SER A 97 0.12 1.84 -2.99
C SER A 97 -0.82 2.38 -1.91
N PHE A 98 -0.30 2.49 -0.69
CA PHE A 98 -1.01 3.05 0.45
C PHE A 98 -0.44 4.41 0.90
N LEU A 99 0.46 4.98 0.11
CA LEU A 99 1.13 6.24 0.45
C LEU A 99 0.16 7.39 0.64
N SER A 100 -0.96 7.42 -0.09
CA SER A 100 -1.99 8.47 0.04
C SER A 100 -3.23 8.00 0.81
N TYR A 101 -3.11 6.98 1.65
CA TYR A 101 -4.26 6.40 2.35
C TYR A 101 -4.98 7.43 3.24
N ASP A 102 -4.23 8.28 3.95
CA ASP A 102 -4.73 9.42 4.73
C ASP A 102 -5.76 10.26 3.96
N ARG A 103 -5.46 10.61 2.71
CA ARG A 103 -6.33 11.42 1.86
C ARG A 103 -7.49 10.61 1.29
N ILE A 104 -7.22 9.37 0.90
CA ILE A 104 -8.23 8.50 0.26
C ILE A 104 -9.32 8.15 1.26
N HIS A 105 -8.96 7.68 2.47
CA HIS A 105 -9.93 7.17 3.44
C HIS A 105 -10.84 8.27 4.02
N GLN A 106 -10.43 9.54 3.93
CA GLN A 106 -11.21 10.72 4.35
C GLN A 106 -11.89 11.42 3.17
N GLY A 107 -11.59 11.01 1.95
CA GLY A 107 -12.08 11.64 0.74
C GLY A 107 -13.51 11.24 0.38
N THR A 108 -13.98 11.71 -0.77
CA THR A 108 -15.32 11.41 -1.31
C THR A 108 -15.49 9.95 -1.74
N LEU A 109 -14.38 9.23 -1.97
CA LEU A 109 -14.34 7.84 -2.40
C LEU A 109 -13.43 7.02 -1.47
N PRO A 110 -13.85 6.71 -0.23
CA PRO A 110 -13.02 6.02 0.76
C PRO A 110 -12.64 4.59 0.35
N ASN A 111 -13.43 3.96 -0.52
CA ASN A 111 -13.18 2.60 -1.03
C ASN A 111 -12.39 2.56 -2.34
N ASN A 112 -11.90 3.71 -2.84
CA ASN A 112 -11.27 3.82 -4.16
C ASN A 112 -10.12 2.81 -4.38
N ILE A 113 -9.35 2.45 -3.35
CA ILE A 113 -8.31 1.43 -3.48
C ILE A 113 -8.91 0.06 -3.80
N ALA A 114 -9.91 -0.38 -3.03
CA ALA A 114 -10.62 -1.63 -3.24
C ALA A 114 -11.32 -1.65 -4.61
N ASP A 115 -11.98 -0.55 -4.98
CA ASP A 115 -12.66 -0.41 -6.28
C ASP A 115 -11.67 -0.53 -7.44
N ASN A 116 -10.49 0.11 -7.32
CA ASN A 116 -9.42 -0.01 -8.31
C ASN A 116 -8.84 -1.42 -8.41
N VAL A 117 -8.75 -2.15 -7.28
CA VAL A 117 -8.32 -3.57 -7.29
C VAL A 117 -9.32 -4.40 -8.09
N LEU A 118 -10.63 -4.26 -7.81
CA LEU A 118 -11.69 -4.98 -8.52
C LEU A 118 -11.72 -4.63 -10.01
N ALA A 119 -11.65 -3.34 -10.36
CA ALA A 119 -11.63 -2.88 -11.74
C ALA A 119 -10.43 -3.42 -12.54
N LYS A 120 -9.25 -3.50 -11.91
CA LYS A 120 -8.07 -4.12 -12.53
C LYS A 120 -8.28 -5.61 -12.79
N ILE A 121 -8.81 -6.36 -11.83
CA ILE A 121 -9.08 -7.79 -12.00
C ILE A 121 -10.07 -8.01 -13.15
N GLN A 122 -11.13 -7.21 -13.21
CA GLN A 122 -12.10 -7.25 -14.31
C GLN A 122 -11.43 -6.96 -15.67
N THR A 123 -10.54 -5.98 -15.72
CA THR A 123 -9.79 -5.62 -16.94
C THR A 123 -8.90 -6.78 -17.39
N TYR A 124 -8.17 -7.39 -16.46
CA TYR A 124 -7.29 -8.53 -16.79
C TYR A 124 -8.07 -9.75 -17.26
N LYS A 125 -9.23 -10.04 -16.67
CA LYS A 125 -10.13 -11.10 -17.14
C LYS A 125 -10.62 -10.89 -18.57
N LEU A 126 -10.90 -9.64 -18.95
CA LEU A 126 -11.24 -9.33 -20.34
C LEU A 126 -10.04 -9.56 -21.28
N LEU A 127 -8.84 -9.19 -20.84
CA LEU A 127 -7.61 -9.40 -21.62
C LEU A 127 -7.24 -10.88 -21.76
N GLU A 128 -7.56 -11.73 -20.79
CA GLU A 128 -7.36 -13.19 -20.89
C GLU A 128 -8.13 -13.82 -22.06
N GLN A 129 -9.25 -13.23 -22.47
CA GLN A 129 -10.02 -13.70 -23.63
C GLN A 129 -9.34 -13.38 -24.96
N ASN A 130 -8.41 -12.41 -24.99
CA ASN A 130 -7.73 -11.91 -26.19
C ASN A 130 -6.24 -11.68 -25.90
N LEU A 131 -5.50 -12.75 -25.60
CA LEU A 131 -4.09 -12.67 -25.24
C LEU A 131 -3.25 -12.11 -26.38
N HIS A 132 -2.64 -10.94 -26.14
CA HIS A 132 -1.67 -10.34 -27.04
C HIS A 132 -0.24 -10.73 -26.59
N PRO A 133 0.68 -11.09 -27.49
CA PRO A 133 2.03 -11.54 -27.14
C PRO A 133 2.86 -10.52 -26.33
N ASN A 134 2.54 -9.23 -26.45
CA ASN A 134 3.22 -8.15 -25.71
C ASN A 134 2.55 -7.78 -24.38
N ILE A 135 1.51 -8.51 -23.95
CA ILE A 135 0.83 -8.26 -22.68
C ILE A 135 1.10 -9.43 -21.74
N THR A 136 1.59 -9.13 -20.54
CA THR A 136 1.81 -10.15 -19.51
C THR A 136 0.52 -10.86 -19.16
N ARG A 137 0.57 -12.19 -19.10
CA ARG A 137 -0.56 -13.00 -18.67
C ARG A 137 -0.89 -12.71 -17.21
N TYR A 138 -2.15 -12.36 -16.97
CA TYR A 138 -2.72 -12.39 -15.64
C TYR A 138 -2.95 -13.83 -15.20
N LEU A 139 -2.67 -14.14 -13.94
CA LEU A 139 -2.87 -15.47 -13.38
C LEU A 139 -4.14 -15.52 -12.52
N SER A 140 -4.32 -14.54 -11.64
CA SER A 140 -5.28 -14.58 -10.53
C SER A 140 -5.08 -13.40 -9.57
N TYR A 141 -6.00 -13.24 -8.61
CA TYR A 141 -5.90 -12.29 -7.50
C TYR A 141 -5.38 -12.96 -6.22
#